data_AF-A0A8J7VZ26-F1
#
_entry.id   AF-A0A8J7VZ26-F1
#
_cell.length_a   1.000
_cell.length_b   1.000
_cell.length_c   1.000
_cell.angle_alpha   90.00
_cell.angle_beta   90.00
_cell.angle_gamma   90.00
#
_symmetry.space_group_name_H-M   'P 1'
#
loop_
_entity.id
_entity.type
_entity.pdbx_description
1 polymer ?
#
loop_
_entity_poly.entity_id
_entity_poly.type
_entity_poly.pdbx_seq_one_letter_code
_entity_poly.pdbx_strand_id
1 'polypeptide(L)'
;MDNPFDVQSKRGSLWHRWDPHIHTPGTALNDQYTGSDPWESFLCAIETSSPPIRALGITDYFGIERYEEVVNAQREGRLRNVGLIFPNVELRLGIETAKASAINIHLLFSPHDADHVERIKRFLLEFEFPYLGESYRCQRDDLIRLGRAHKRGLTDDDAARSEGANQFKVNFDQLRQALSKNEWVKKNTLIAVAGGEKDGTSGLRDATASFAAQRKNVEGLAHIVFSANPKQIRFWQGKEAASVEELESQYNGCKPCLHGSDAHSAAKAGQPDGERLCW
;
A
#
# COMPACT_ATOMS: atom_id res chain seq x y z
N MET A 1 -2.33 25.93 -23.00
CA MET A 1 -2.18 25.97 -21.54
C MET A 1 -1.21 24.86 -21.20
N ASP A 2 -0.07 25.17 -20.59
CA ASP A 2 0.89 24.15 -20.19
C ASP A 2 0.24 23.23 -19.14
N ASN A 3 0.24 21.92 -19.37
CA ASN A 3 -0.18 20.96 -18.36
C ASN A 3 0.86 21.04 -17.21
N PRO A 4 0.48 21.43 -15.97
CA PRO A 4 1.43 21.55 -14.87
C PRO A 4 2.07 20.22 -14.46
N PHE A 5 1.64 19.10 -15.06
CA PHE A 5 2.12 17.74 -14.83
C PHE A 5 2.89 17.17 -16.02
N ASP A 6 3.31 18.00 -16.97
CA ASP A 6 4.20 17.56 -18.05
C ASP A 6 5.52 17.04 -17.47
N VAL A 7 5.98 15.89 -17.95
CA VAL A 7 7.20 15.20 -17.48
C VAL A 7 8.44 16.07 -17.75
N GLN A 8 8.33 17.01 -18.71
CA GLN A 8 9.36 17.99 -19.03
C GLN A 8 8.96 19.40 -18.58
N SER A 9 9.61 19.88 -17.51
CA SER A 9 9.44 21.24 -17.01
C SER A 9 10.56 22.16 -17.52
N LYS A 10 10.18 23.30 -18.14
CA LYS A 10 11.13 24.37 -18.53
C LYS A 10 11.85 24.99 -17.32
N ARG A 11 11.34 24.76 -16.10
CA ARG A 11 11.92 25.24 -14.83
C ARG A 11 12.92 24.26 -14.23
N GLY A 12 13.16 23.11 -14.87
CA GLY A 12 13.95 22.01 -14.30
C GLY A 12 13.13 21.16 -13.32
N SER A 13 13.81 20.47 -12.39
CA SER A 13 13.17 19.59 -11.40
C SER A 13 12.23 20.37 -10.48
N LEU A 14 10.96 19.96 -10.45
CA LEU A 14 9.95 20.51 -9.54
C LEU A 14 9.65 19.48 -8.45
N TRP A 15 9.53 19.97 -7.21
CA TRP A 15 9.08 19.15 -6.08
C TRP A 15 7.57 19.22 -5.98
N HIS A 16 6.95 18.06 -5.88
CA HIS A 16 5.51 17.91 -5.88
C HIS A 16 5.12 17.11 -4.65
N ARG A 17 4.15 17.61 -3.88
CA ARG A 17 3.66 16.89 -2.72
C ARG A 17 2.94 15.61 -3.16
N TRP A 18 3.33 14.47 -2.58
CA TRP A 18 2.72 13.17 -2.83
C TRP A 18 1.98 12.67 -1.58
N ASP A 19 0.96 11.86 -1.80
CA ASP A 19 0.38 11.01 -0.77
C ASP A 19 0.27 9.57 -1.33
N PRO A 20 1.32 8.73 -1.16
CA PRO A 20 1.40 7.41 -1.78
C PRO A 20 0.65 6.30 -1.03
N HIS A 21 0.09 6.62 0.15
CA HIS A 21 -0.57 5.65 1.02
C HIS A 21 -1.76 6.31 1.69
N ILE A 22 -2.93 6.15 1.07
CA ILE A 22 -4.20 6.66 1.54
C ILE A 22 -5.32 5.68 1.20
N HIS A 23 -6.18 5.36 2.16
CA HIS A 23 -7.38 4.56 1.93
C HIS A 23 -8.56 5.47 1.58
N THR A 24 -9.60 4.92 0.94
CA THR A 24 -10.80 5.68 0.56
C THR A 24 -12.02 5.20 1.36
N PRO A 25 -13.17 5.89 1.28
CA PRO A 25 -14.44 5.34 1.76
C PRO A 25 -14.73 3.96 1.19
N GLY A 26 -15.18 3.03 2.03
CA GLY A 26 -15.41 1.63 1.68
C GLY A 26 -14.13 0.77 1.68
N THR A 27 -13.02 1.24 2.26
CA THR A 27 -11.84 0.39 2.46
C THR A 27 -12.19 -0.86 3.29
N ALA A 28 -11.55 -2.00 2.99
CA ALA A 28 -11.95 -3.27 3.60
C ALA A 28 -11.72 -3.31 5.12
N LEU A 29 -10.70 -2.62 5.63
CA LEU A 29 -10.34 -2.63 7.04
C LEU A 29 -10.31 -1.20 7.58
N ASN A 30 -10.72 -1.05 8.85
CA ASN A 30 -10.67 0.21 9.59
C ASN A 30 -11.40 1.39 8.92
N ASP A 31 -12.42 1.15 8.09
CA ASP A 31 -13.21 2.22 7.47
C ASP A 31 -13.91 3.08 8.54
N GLN A 32 -13.47 4.33 8.65
CA GLN A 32 -14.01 5.34 9.57
C GLN A 32 -14.56 6.55 8.78
N TYR A 33 -14.80 6.39 7.48
CA TYR A 33 -15.47 7.40 6.68
C TYR A 33 -16.96 7.41 7.07
N THR A 34 -17.44 8.57 7.54
CA THR A 34 -18.79 8.76 8.05
C THR A 34 -19.42 9.99 7.42
N GLY A 35 -20.74 10.16 7.58
CA GLY A 35 -21.51 11.28 7.02
C GLY A 35 -22.44 10.85 5.89
N SER A 36 -23.20 11.80 5.34
CA SER A 36 -24.18 11.55 4.28
C SER A 36 -23.53 11.28 2.92
N ASP A 37 -22.36 11.87 2.67
CA ASP A 37 -21.55 11.64 1.46
C ASP A 37 -20.06 11.60 1.82
N PRO A 38 -19.55 10.42 2.24
CA PRO A 38 -18.16 10.27 2.61
C PRO A 38 -17.20 10.40 1.41
N TRP A 39 -17.67 10.09 0.19
CA TRP A 39 -16.89 10.23 -1.05
C TRP A 39 -16.66 11.70 -1.39
N GLU A 40 -17.70 12.52 -1.36
CA GLU A 40 -17.55 13.97 -1.55
C GLU A 40 -16.57 14.57 -0.52
N SER A 41 -16.73 14.18 0.75
CA SER A 41 -15.87 14.65 1.83
C SER A 41 -14.40 14.26 1.62
N PHE A 42 -14.15 13.02 1.19
CA PHE A 42 -12.82 12.52 0.87
C PHE A 42 -12.19 13.27 -0.31
N LEU A 43 -12.90 13.38 -1.44
CA LEU A 43 -12.39 14.05 -2.64
C LEU A 43 -12.12 15.54 -2.37
N CYS A 44 -13.03 16.22 -1.66
CA CYS A 44 -12.87 17.61 -1.26
C CYS A 44 -11.65 17.83 -0.37
N ALA A 45 -11.37 16.93 0.58
CA ALA A 45 -10.17 17.00 1.43
C ALA A 45 -8.87 16.95 0.61
N ILE A 46 -8.82 16.11 -0.44
CA ILE A 46 -7.67 16.05 -1.36
C ILE A 46 -7.57 17.30 -2.23
N GLU A 47 -8.68 17.75 -2.81
CA GLU A 47 -8.72 18.93 -3.69
C GLU A 47 -8.34 20.23 -2.98
N THR A 48 -8.65 20.32 -1.68
CA THR A 48 -8.37 21.50 -0.84
C THR A 48 -7.08 21.38 -0.03
N SER A 49 -6.33 20.28 -0.17
CA SER A 49 -5.07 20.08 0.53
C SER A 49 -4.06 21.20 0.23
N SER A 50 -3.33 21.64 1.26
CA SER A 50 -2.29 22.66 1.17
C SER A 50 -1.03 22.19 1.92
N PRO A 51 0.16 22.15 1.28
CA PRO A 51 0.41 22.27 -0.15
C PRO A 51 -0.39 21.24 -0.96
N PRO A 52 -0.69 21.49 -2.24
CA PRO A 52 -1.62 20.64 -2.96
C PRO A 52 -0.97 19.33 -3.40
N ILE A 53 -1.71 18.24 -3.24
CA ILE A 53 -1.27 16.88 -3.59
C ILE A 53 -1.27 16.73 -5.11
N ARG A 54 -0.16 16.25 -5.67
CA ARG A 54 0.05 16.07 -7.12
C ARG A 54 0.18 14.62 -7.55
N ALA A 55 0.56 13.73 -6.63
CA ALA A 55 0.53 12.30 -6.86
C ALA A 55 -0.19 11.60 -5.70
N LEU A 56 -1.05 10.64 -6.03
CA LEU A 56 -1.95 9.98 -5.11
C LEU A 56 -1.88 8.46 -5.31
N GLY A 57 -1.44 7.75 -4.29
CA GLY A 57 -1.40 6.29 -4.26
C GLY A 57 -2.62 5.74 -3.53
N ILE A 58 -3.61 5.28 -4.27
CA ILE A 58 -4.85 4.75 -3.70
C ILE A 58 -4.59 3.37 -3.13
N THR A 59 -4.72 3.26 -1.81
CA THR A 59 -4.37 2.06 -1.06
C THR A 59 -5.59 1.21 -0.81
N ASP A 60 -5.54 -0.03 -1.29
CA ASP A 60 -6.61 -1.01 -1.16
C ASP A 60 -6.09 -2.31 -0.55
N TYR A 61 -6.80 -2.78 0.47
CA TYR A 61 -6.58 -4.12 1.01
C TYR A 61 -6.96 -5.18 -0.03
N PHE A 62 -5.97 -5.93 -0.50
CA PHE A 62 -6.18 -7.12 -1.35
C PHE A 62 -6.92 -6.87 -2.68
N GLY A 63 -6.89 -5.65 -3.22
CA GLY A 63 -7.61 -5.29 -4.44
C GLY A 63 -7.21 -3.93 -5.00
N ILE A 64 -7.97 -3.44 -5.98
CA ILE A 64 -7.80 -2.09 -6.59
C ILE A 64 -9.15 -1.45 -6.95
N GLU A 65 -10.25 -1.90 -6.35
CA GLU A 65 -11.59 -1.41 -6.67
C GLU A 65 -11.76 0.09 -6.36
N ARG A 66 -11.19 0.57 -5.25
CA ARG A 66 -11.26 1.98 -4.90
C ARG A 66 -10.38 2.82 -5.82
N TYR A 67 -9.26 2.27 -6.28
CA TYR A 67 -8.44 2.93 -7.30
C TYR A 67 -9.25 3.19 -8.57
N GLU A 68 -10.02 2.20 -9.04
CA GLU A 68 -10.90 2.36 -10.21
C GLU A 68 -11.97 3.44 -9.99
N GLU A 69 -12.57 3.50 -8.79
CA GLU A 69 -13.56 4.52 -8.42
C GLU A 69 -12.95 5.94 -8.42
N VAL A 70 -11.75 6.10 -7.87
CA VAL A 70 -11.03 7.39 -7.88
C VAL A 70 -10.66 7.82 -9.29
N VAL A 71 -10.23 6.90 -10.15
CA VAL A 71 -9.94 7.19 -11.56
C VAL A 71 -11.22 7.60 -12.30
N ASN A 72 -12.36 6.95 -12.01
CA ASN A 72 -13.65 7.35 -12.58
C ASN A 72 -14.08 8.74 -12.12
N ALA A 73 -13.94 9.06 -10.82
CA ALA A 73 -14.18 10.41 -10.32
C ALA A 73 -13.28 11.47 -11.01
N GLN A 74 -12.02 11.12 -11.27
CA GLN A 74 -11.11 11.99 -12.03
C GLN A 74 -11.59 12.22 -13.48
N ARG A 75 -12.07 11.16 -14.16
CA ARG A 75 -12.67 11.25 -15.51
C ARG A 75 -13.94 12.11 -15.52
N GLU A 76 -14.70 12.10 -14.43
CA GLU A 76 -15.89 12.93 -14.23
C GLU A 76 -15.55 14.39 -13.84
N GLY A 77 -14.26 14.72 -13.71
CA GLY A 77 -13.77 16.09 -13.57
C GLY A 77 -13.39 16.49 -12.15
N ARG A 78 -13.32 15.55 -11.20
CA ARG A 78 -12.71 15.72 -9.88
C ARG A 78 -11.19 15.59 -9.93
N LEU A 79 -10.50 15.97 -8.85
CA LEU A 79 -9.05 15.78 -8.69
C LEU A 79 -8.21 16.37 -9.83
N ARG A 80 -8.67 17.48 -10.43
CA ARG A 80 -8.02 18.13 -11.60
C ARG A 80 -6.56 18.53 -11.37
N ASN A 81 -6.20 18.67 -10.11
CA ASN A 81 -4.91 19.12 -9.62
C ASN A 81 -3.98 17.96 -9.19
N VAL A 82 -4.40 16.71 -9.38
CA VAL A 82 -3.62 15.49 -9.13
C VAL A 82 -3.15 14.95 -10.49
N GLY A 83 -1.85 15.06 -10.77
CA GLY A 83 -1.26 14.67 -12.05
C GLY A 83 -1.01 13.17 -12.20
N LEU A 84 -0.86 12.45 -11.09
CA LEU A 84 -0.63 11.01 -11.07
C LEU A 84 -1.53 10.34 -10.03
N ILE A 85 -2.35 9.39 -10.45
CA ILE A 85 -3.11 8.50 -9.57
C ILE A 85 -2.67 7.07 -9.88
N PHE A 86 -2.18 6.34 -8.88
CA PHE A 86 -1.67 4.98 -9.06
C PHE A 86 -2.24 4.00 -8.02
N PRO A 87 -2.39 2.71 -8.37
CA PRO A 87 -2.84 1.70 -7.42
C PRO A 87 -1.73 1.30 -6.46
N ASN A 88 -2.06 1.24 -5.17
CA ASN A 88 -1.25 0.68 -4.11
C ASN A 88 -2.03 -0.48 -3.46
N VAL A 89 -1.61 -1.72 -3.71
CA VAL A 89 -2.26 -2.88 -3.08
C VAL A 89 -1.59 -3.17 -1.75
N GLU A 90 -2.32 -3.03 -0.64
CA GLU A 90 -1.87 -3.41 0.69
C GLU A 90 -2.20 -4.88 0.96
N LEU A 91 -1.15 -5.67 1.17
CA LEU A 91 -1.23 -7.08 1.52
C LEU A 91 -0.69 -7.27 2.94
N ARG A 92 -1.21 -8.28 3.64
CA ARG A 92 -0.74 -8.63 4.99
C ARG A 92 -0.02 -9.97 4.93
N LEU A 93 1.25 -10.01 5.29
CA LEU A 93 2.04 -11.24 5.31
C LEU A 93 1.64 -12.13 6.47
N GLY A 94 1.69 -13.46 6.29
CA GLY A 94 1.47 -14.46 7.36
C GLY A 94 2.58 -14.52 8.43
N ILE A 95 3.25 -13.40 8.67
CA ILE A 95 4.34 -13.25 9.63
C ILE A 95 3.83 -12.33 10.72
N GLU A 96 3.75 -12.84 11.94
CA GLU A 96 3.22 -12.12 13.09
C GLU A 96 4.33 -11.32 13.79
N THR A 97 4.07 -10.04 14.06
CA THR A 97 4.95 -9.19 14.87
C THR A 97 4.82 -9.53 16.35
N ALA A 98 5.76 -9.05 17.17
CA ALA A 98 5.66 -9.17 18.63
C ALA A 98 4.39 -8.52 19.24
N LYS A 99 3.66 -7.70 18.46
CA LYS A 99 2.38 -7.08 18.85
C LYS A 99 1.15 -7.79 18.25
N ALA A 100 1.32 -9.04 17.81
CA ALA A 100 0.25 -9.87 17.23
C ALA A 100 -0.41 -9.24 15.98
N SER A 101 0.38 -8.52 15.16
CA SER A 101 -0.09 -8.01 13.87
C SER A 101 0.68 -8.63 12.73
N ALA A 102 0.00 -8.86 11.62
CA ALA A 102 0.66 -9.15 10.36
C ALA A 102 1.48 -7.94 9.86
N ILE A 103 2.54 -8.23 9.10
CA ILE A 103 3.35 -7.21 8.42
C ILE A 103 2.66 -6.75 7.16
N ASN A 104 2.54 -5.44 6.99
CA ASN A 104 1.98 -4.84 5.78
C ASN A 104 3.07 -4.68 4.70
N ILE A 105 2.78 -5.21 3.52
CA ILE A 105 3.57 -5.05 2.30
C ILE A 105 2.69 -4.45 1.22
N HIS A 106 3.24 -3.51 0.48
CA HIS A 106 2.54 -2.70 -0.49
C HIS A 106 3.10 -2.94 -1.88
N LEU A 107 2.20 -3.10 -2.85
CA LEU A 107 2.54 -3.22 -4.27
C LEU A 107 2.04 -1.98 -4.99
N LEU A 108 2.95 -1.06 -5.30
CA LEU A 108 2.67 0.20 -5.99
C LEU A 108 2.83 -0.05 -7.49
N PHE A 109 1.72 -0.07 -8.22
CA PHE A 109 1.71 -0.40 -9.63
C PHE A 109 1.79 0.86 -10.51
N SER A 110 2.45 0.75 -11.65
CA SER A 110 2.43 1.76 -12.71
C SER A 110 1.06 1.78 -13.38
N PRO A 111 0.40 2.97 -13.49
CA PRO A 111 -0.90 3.09 -14.17
C PRO A 111 -0.77 3.36 -15.68
N HIS A 112 0.45 3.32 -16.24
CA HIS A 112 0.71 3.81 -17.60
C HIS A 112 0.16 2.90 -18.71
N ASP A 113 0.24 1.58 -18.52
CA ASP A 113 -0.25 0.64 -19.53
C ASP A 113 -1.78 0.59 -19.51
N ALA A 114 -2.44 0.65 -20.66
CA ALA A 114 -3.91 0.74 -20.73
C ALA A 114 -4.64 -0.47 -20.10
N ASP A 115 -3.99 -1.64 -20.06
CA ASP A 115 -4.52 -2.89 -19.50
C ASP A 115 -4.02 -3.19 -18.07
N HIS A 116 -3.38 -2.22 -17.39
CA HIS A 116 -2.80 -2.41 -16.05
C HIS A 116 -3.82 -2.96 -15.03
N VAL A 117 -5.06 -2.47 -15.03
CA VAL A 117 -6.13 -2.93 -14.12
C VAL A 117 -6.35 -4.44 -14.24
N GLU A 118 -6.51 -4.93 -15.47
CA GLU A 118 -6.73 -6.36 -15.72
C GLU A 118 -5.51 -7.19 -15.32
N ARG A 119 -4.30 -6.70 -15.63
CA ARG A 119 -3.04 -7.38 -15.26
C ARG A 119 -2.84 -7.47 -13.76
N ILE A 120 -3.16 -6.40 -13.02
CA ILE A 120 -3.09 -6.38 -11.55
C ILE A 120 -4.09 -7.39 -10.98
N LYS A 121 -5.37 -7.32 -11.39
CA LYS A 121 -6.40 -8.26 -10.91
C LYS A 121 -6.01 -9.72 -11.17
N ARG A 122 -5.51 -10.04 -12.37
CA ARG A 122 -5.02 -11.39 -12.70
C ARG A 122 -3.82 -11.80 -11.84
N PHE A 123 -2.89 -10.88 -11.58
CA PHE A 123 -1.73 -11.16 -10.71
C PHE A 123 -2.14 -11.46 -9.27
N LEU A 124 -3.10 -10.71 -8.70
CA LEU A 124 -3.57 -10.95 -7.33
C LEU A 124 -4.16 -12.37 -7.15
N LEU A 125 -4.75 -12.95 -8.20
CA LEU A 125 -5.27 -14.33 -8.15
C LEU A 125 -4.21 -15.42 -7.93
N GLU A 126 -2.91 -15.10 -8.05
CA GLU A 126 -1.81 -16.01 -7.71
C GLU A 126 -1.69 -16.22 -6.18
N PHE A 127 -2.31 -15.38 -5.37
CA PHE A 127 -2.29 -15.51 -3.91
C PHE A 127 -3.48 -16.31 -3.41
N GLU A 128 -3.16 -17.40 -2.69
CA GLU A 128 -4.14 -18.34 -2.17
C GLU A 128 -3.99 -18.50 -0.65
N PHE A 129 -5.13 -18.52 0.04
CA PHE A 129 -5.25 -18.77 1.46
C PHE A 129 -6.12 -20.01 1.72
N PRO A 130 -5.54 -21.11 2.22
CA PRO A 130 -6.31 -22.31 2.55
C PRO A 130 -7.01 -22.17 3.91
N TYR A 131 -8.29 -22.53 3.98
CA TYR A 131 -9.05 -22.59 5.24
C TYR A 131 -10.13 -23.68 5.20
N LEU A 132 -10.10 -24.58 6.20
CA LEU A 132 -11.05 -25.69 6.38
C LEU A 132 -11.29 -26.55 5.11
N GLY A 133 -10.23 -26.82 4.34
CA GLY A 133 -10.30 -27.67 3.15
C GLY A 133 -10.71 -26.94 1.86
N GLU A 134 -10.97 -25.64 1.92
CA GLU A 134 -11.16 -24.78 0.74
C GLU A 134 -9.96 -23.84 0.55
N SER A 135 -9.73 -23.41 -0.70
CA SER A 135 -8.75 -22.37 -1.05
C SER A 135 -9.50 -21.11 -1.47
N TYR A 136 -9.07 -19.96 -0.94
CA TYR A 136 -9.63 -18.64 -1.22
C TYR A 136 -8.56 -17.81 -1.93
N ARG A 137 -8.89 -17.12 -3.01
CA ARG A 137 -7.96 -16.25 -3.75
C ARG A 137 -8.05 -14.80 -3.30
N CYS A 138 -7.01 -14.02 -3.59
CA CYS A 138 -6.97 -12.58 -3.31
C CYS A 138 -7.85 -11.80 -4.33
N GLN A 139 -9.16 -11.91 -4.13
CA GLN A 139 -10.20 -11.20 -4.88
C GLN A 139 -11.44 -11.00 -3.99
N ARG A 140 -12.25 -9.99 -4.29
CA ARG A 140 -13.42 -9.60 -3.47
C ARG A 140 -14.32 -10.78 -3.10
N ASP A 141 -14.76 -11.56 -4.08
CA ASP A 141 -15.72 -12.64 -3.86
C ASP A 141 -15.18 -13.72 -2.91
N ASP A 142 -13.90 -14.05 -3.01
CA ASP A 142 -13.28 -15.04 -2.13
C ASP A 142 -12.97 -14.48 -0.75
N LEU A 143 -12.68 -13.18 -0.62
CA LEU A 143 -12.61 -12.53 0.69
C LEU A 143 -13.99 -12.59 1.39
N ILE A 144 -15.07 -12.30 0.68
CA ILE A 144 -16.44 -12.41 1.22
C ILE A 144 -16.73 -13.85 1.65
N ARG A 145 -16.43 -14.84 0.81
CA ARG A 145 -16.59 -16.26 1.14
C ARG A 145 -15.77 -16.65 2.35
N LEU A 146 -14.51 -16.24 2.43
CA LEU A 146 -13.63 -16.49 3.58
C LEU A 146 -14.19 -15.89 4.86
N GLY A 147 -14.67 -14.64 4.80
CA GLY A 147 -15.28 -13.98 5.95
C GLY A 147 -16.51 -14.70 6.48
N ARG A 148 -17.38 -15.18 5.58
CA ARG A 148 -18.56 -16.00 5.95
C ARG A 148 -18.20 -17.38 6.48
N ALA A 149 -17.14 -17.99 5.94
CA ALA A 149 -16.63 -19.27 6.42
C ALA A 149 -16.02 -19.15 7.83
N HIS A 150 -15.26 -18.08 8.07
CA HIS A 150 -14.63 -17.78 9.36
C HIS A 150 -15.67 -17.35 10.42
N LYS A 151 -16.57 -16.43 10.06
CA LYS A 151 -17.60 -15.88 10.93
C LYS A 151 -18.98 -16.11 10.31
N ARG A 152 -19.61 -17.21 10.73
CA ARG A 152 -20.94 -17.59 10.27
C ARG A 152 -21.97 -16.53 10.64
N GLY A 153 -22.94 -16.30 9.74
CA GLY A 153 -24.06 -15.38 9.96
C GLY A 153 -23.84 -13.95 9.43
N LEU A 154 -22.69 -13.65 8.81
CA LEU A 154 -22.50 -12.39 8.08
C LEU A 154 -23.33 -12.38 6.79
N THR A 155 -24.41 -11.59 6.79
CA THR A 155 -25.28 -11.39 5.63
C THR A 155 -24.80 -10.24 4.75
N ASP A 156 -24.26 -9.18 5.35
CA ASP A 156 -23.71 -8.03 4.65
C ASP A 156 -22.36 -8.38 3.98
N ASP A 157 -22.25 -8.06 2.69
CA ASP A 157 -21.08 -8.39 1.88
C ASP A 157 -19.85 -7.60 2.30
N ASP A 158 -19.97 -6.33 2.69
CA ASP A 158 -18.81 -5.53 3.10
C ASP A 158 -18.30 -5.94 4.48
N ALA A 159 -19.18 -6.27 5.43
CA ALA A 159 -18.80 -6.86 6.70
C ALA A 159 -18.11 -8.22 6.51
N ALA A 160 -18.62 -9.06 5.59
CA ALA A 160 -17.98 -10.32 5.23
C ALA A 160 -16.62 -10.11 4.56
N ARG A 161 -16.51 -9.16 3.62
CA ARG A 161 -15.25 -8.79 2.97
C ARG A 161 -14.22 -8.30 3.98
N SER A 162 -14.63 -7.46 4.93
CA SER A 162 -13.77 -6.95 6.01
C SER A 162 -13.23 -8.07 6.88
N GLU A 163 -14.10 -8.99 7.31
CA GLU A 163 -13.70 -10.17 8.06
C GLU A 163 -12.72 -11.04 7.25
N GLY A 164 -13.05 -11.30 5.98
CA GLY A 164 -12.19 -12.06 5.07
C GLY A 164 -10.81 -11.43 4.86
N ALA A 165 -10.76 -10.12 4.59
CA ALA A 165 -9.51 -9.36 4.47
C ALA A 165 -8.70 -9.40 5.79
N ASN A 166 -9.37 -9.38 6.93
CA ASN A 166 -8.68 -9.51 8.21
C ASN A 166 -8.06 -10.90 8.39
N GLN A 167 -8.70 -11.96 7.90
CA GLN A 167 -8.16 -13.33 7.98
C GLN A 167 -7.12 -13.65 6.90
N PHE A 168 -7.31 -13.15 5.68
CA PHE A 168 -6.45 -13.46 4.55
C PHE A 168 -5.01 -13.01 4.81
N LYS A 169 -4.05 -13.93 4.64
CA LYS A 169 -2.62 -13.64 4.78
C LYS A 169 -1.87 -14.18 3.58
N VAL A 170 -1.04 -13.33 2.98
CA VAL A 170 -0.18 -13.72 1.87
C VAL A 170 1.07 -14.39 2.43
N ASN A 171 1.37 -15.58 1.93
CA ASN A 171 2.64 -16.23 2.23
C ASN A 171 3.77 -15.53 1.47
N PHE A 172 4.89 -15.25 2.15
CA PHE A 172 6.00 -14.51 1.56
C PHE A 172 6.67 -15.23 0.37
N ASP A 173 6.74 -16.57 0.41
CA ASP A 173 7.28 -17.35 -0.71
C ASP A 173 6.33 -17.37 -1.90
N GLN A 174 5.00 -17.43 -1.66
CA GLN A 174 4.02 -17.25 -2.74
C GLN A 174 4.19 -15.89 -3.42
N LEU A 175 4.38 -14.81 -2.65
CA LEU A 175 4.65 -13.47 -3.18
C LEU A 175 5.92 -13.45 -4.04
N ARG A 176 7.03 -13.95 -3.52
CA ARG A 176 8.31 -14.01 -4.26
C ARG A 176 8.19 -14.81 -5.55
N GLN A 177 7.50 -15.95 -5.50
CA GLN A 177 7.28 -16.77 -6.67
C GLN A 177 6.41 -16.04 -7.68
N ALA A 178 5.24 -15.51 -7.29
CA ALA A 178 4.34 -14.80 -8.20
C ALA A 178 5.04 -13.64 -8.92
N LEU A 179 5.87 -12.88 -8.19
CA LEU A 179 6.69 -11.81 -8.76
C LEU A 179 7.70 -12.36 -9.77
N SER A 180 8.43 -13.43 -9.46
CA SER A 180 9.52 -13.92 -10.32
C SER A 180 9.05 -14.42 -11.69
N LYS A 181 7.86 -15.03 -11.75
CA LYS A 181 7.25 -15.57 -12.99
C LYS A 181 6.49 -14.54 -13.83
N ASN A 182 6.29 -13.31 -13.34
CA ASN A 182 5.52 -12.29 -14.06
C ASN A 182 6.39 -11.09 -14.47
N GLU A 183 6.86 -11.08 -15.72
CA GLU A 183 7.71 -10.00 -16.27
C GLU A 183 7.04 -8.63 -16.23
N TRP A 184 5.73 -8.58 -16.50
CA TRP A 184 5.02 -7.30 -16.50
C TRP A 184 4.98 -6.69 -15.10
N VAL A 185 4.68 -7.50 -14.08
CA VAL A 185 4.66 -7.05 -12.68
C VAL A 185 6.05 -6.62 -12.23
N LYS A 186 7.11 -7.36 -12.55
CA LYS A 186 8.49 -6.96 -12.21
C LYS A 186 8.86 -5.59 -12.78
N LYS A 187 8.41 -5.27 -13.99
CA LYS A 187 8.67 -3.99 -14.64
C LYS A 187 7.79 -2.85 -14.12
N ASN A 188 6.57 -3.16 -13.69
CA ASN A 188 5.53 -2.17 -13.39
C ASN A 188 5.15 -2.07 -11.91
N THR A 189 5.93 -2.66 -11.00
CA THR A 189 5.62 -2.65 -9.57
C THR A 189 6.82 -2.23 -8.74
N LEU A 190 6.59 -1.30 -7.81
CA LEU A 190 7.47 -1.05 -6.69
C LEU A 190 6.91 -1.70 -5.42
N ILE A 191 7.78 -2.35 -4.65
CA ILE A 191 7.40 -3.03 -3.42
C ILE A 191 7.78 -2.11 -2.26
N ALA A 192 6.82 -1.74 -1.42
CA ALA A 192 7.09 -1.02 -0.18
C ALA A 192 6.75 -1.90 1.03
N VAL A 193 7.44 -1.70 2.14
CA VAL A 193 7.11 -2.38 3.40
C VAL A 193 6.95 -1.37 4.53
N ALA A 194 5.99 -1.60 5.41
CA ALA A 194 5.82 -0.77 6.60
C ALA A 194 7.06 -0.88 7.51
N GLY A 195 7.60 0.26 7.94
CA GLY A 195 8.77 0.32 8.81
C GLY A 195 8.45 0.26 10.30
N GLY A 196 7.17 0.40 10.69
CA GLY A 196 6.74 0.53 12.08
C GLY A 196 6.94 -0.72 12.95
N GLU A 197 6.75 -0.57 14.26
CA GLU A 197 6.81 -1.69 15.21
C GLU A 197 5.51 -2.48 15.34
N LYS A 198 4.38 -1.87 14.94
CA LYS A 198 3.07 -2.49 15.09
C LYS A 198 2.85 -3.53 13.99
N ASP A 199 2.89 -3.08 12.75
CA ASP A 199 2.53 -3.78 11.52
C ASP A 199 3.66 -3.71 10.47
N GLY A 200 4.85 -3.32 10.89
CA GLY A 200 6.04 -3.23 10.04
C GLY A 200 7.15 -4.18 10.46
N THR A 201 8.21 -4.20 9.67
CA THR A 201 9.35 -5.13 9.85
C THR A 201 10.12 -4.87 11.15
N SER A 202 10.03 -3.67 11.74
CA SER A 202 10.61 -3.42 13.06
C SER A 202 9.93 -4.23 14.16
N GLY A 203 8.68 -4.65 13.97
CA GLY A 203 7.94 -5.53 14.87
C GLY A 203 8.46 -6.98 14.91
N LEU A 204 9.35 -7.36 13.98
CA LEU A 204 10.06 -8.66 14.00
C LEU A 204 11.36 -8.64 14.78
N ARG A 205 11.73 -7.51 15.38
CA ARG A 205 12.91 -7.44 16.24
C ARG A 205 12.59 -8.13 17.56
N ASP A 206 13.20 -9.28 17.79
CA ASP A 206 13.12 -10.01 19.04
C ASP A 206 14.49 -10.06 19.73
N ALA A 207 14.50 -10.25 21.05
CA ALA A 207 15.72 -10.29 21.86
C ALA A 207 16.69 -11.43 21.45
N THR A 208 16.16 -12.48 20.82
CA THR A 208 16.93 -13.64 20.38
C THR A 208 17.33 -13.62 18.89
N ALA A 209 16.93 -12.57 18.16
CA ALA A 209 17.13 -12.44 16.71
C ALA A 209 16.59 -13.63 15.88
N SER A 210 15.62 -14.39 16.41
CA SER A 210 15.10 -15.61 15.81
C SER A 210 14.39 -15.35 14.47
N PHE A 211 13.86 -14.14 14.26
CA PHE A 211 13.22 -13.71 13.01
C PHE A 211 14.11 -12.81 12.14
N ALA A 212 15.39 -12.63 12.48
CA ALA A 212 16.26 -11.68 11.78
C ALA A 212 16.45 -12.02 10.28
N ALA A 213 16.57 -13.31 9.93
CA ALA A 213 16.68 -13.74 8.54
C ALA A 213 15.39 -13.46 7.75
N GLN A 214 14.23 -13.72 8.35
CA GLN A 214 12.94 -13.48 7.71
C GLN A 214 12.68 -11.99 7.52
N ARG A 215 13.00 -11.16 8.53
CA ARG A 215 12.98 -9.71 8.43
C ARG A 215 13.85 -9.21 7.28
N LYS A 216 15.10 -9.70 7.19
CA LYS A 216 16.02 -9.36 6.09
C LYS A 216 15.49 -9.77 4.73
N ASN A 217 14.83 -10.93 4.61
CA ASN A 217 14.22 -11.35 3.36
C ASN A 217 13.11 -10.39 2.91
N VAL A 218 12.23 -9.96 3.83
CA VAL A 218 11.16 -9.00 3.52
C VAL A 218 11.75 -7.63 3.16
N GLU A 219 12.66 -7.12 3.98
CA GLU A 219 13.30 -5.82 3.74
C GLU A 219 14.15 -5.85 2.45
N GLY A 220 14.83 -6.94 2.15
CA GLY A 220 15.63 -7.13 0.94
C GLY A 220 14.79 -7.20 -0.35
N LEU A 221 13.55 -7.71 -0.27
CA LEU A 221 12.59 -7.70 -1.37
C LEU A 221 12.03 -6.29 -1.64
N ALA A 222 11.88 -5.47 -0.60
CA ALA A 222 11.27 -4.15 -0.72
C ALA A 222 12.19 -3.17 -1.45
N HIS A 223 11.62 -2.34 -2.33
CA HIS A 223 12.29 -1.20 -2.94
C HIS A 223 12.18 0.07 -2.07
N ILE A 224 11.11 0.17 -1.29
CA ILE A 224 10.74 1.36 -0.49
C ILE A 224 10.45 0.94 0.94
N VAL A 225 10.71 1.84 1.90
CA VAL A 225 10.20 1.68 3.27
C VAL A 225 9.15 2.74 3.56
N PHE A 226 7.96 2.31 3.96
CA PHE A 226 6.91 3.22 4.43
C PHE A 226 7.19 3.65 5.86
N SER A 227 7.80 4.82 5.99
CA SER A 227 8.14 5.42 7.28
C SER A 227 8.53 6.89 7.14
N ALA A 228 8.01 7.71 8.05
CA ALA A 228 8.48 9.07 8.24
C ALA A 228 9.44 9.22 9.43
N ASN A 229 9.94 8.11 10.02
CA ASN A 229 10.83 8.16 11.18
C ASN A 229 12.24 8.60 10.78
N PRO A 230 12.78 9.70 11.32
CA PRO A 230 14.11 10.21 10.94
C PRO A 230 15.25 9.21 11.13
N LYS A 231 15.18 8.33 12.14
CA LYS A 231 16.20 7.29 12.36
C LYS A 231 16.16 6.24 11.26
N GLN A 232 14.97 5.83 10.82
CA GLN A 232 14.84 4.88 9.71
C GLN A 232 15.29 5.50 8.38
N ILE A 233 14.96 6.78 8.15
CA ILE A 233 15.43 7.51 6.97
C ILE A 233 16.97 7.53 6.92
N ARG A 234 17.64 7.88 8.03
CA ARG A 234 19.10 7.88 8.07
C ARG A 234 19.71 6.48 7.96
N PHE A 235 19.08 5.47 8.56
CA PHE A 235 19.50 4.08 8.41
C PHE A 235 19.48 3.64 6.96
N TRP A 236 18.37 3.83 6.23
CA TRP A 236 18.27 3.42 4.82
C TRP A 236 19.08 4.29 3.84
N GLN A 237 19.65 5.40 4.32
CA GLN A 237 20.64 6.21 3.62
C GLN A 237 22.09 5.78 3.90
N GLY A 238 22.32 4.77 4.74
CA GLY A 238 23.67 4.34 5.12
C GLY A 238 24.37 5.26 6.13
N LYS A 239 23.60 6.03 6.93
CA LYS A 239 24.12 7.08 7.84
C LYS A 239 23.91 6.77 9.33
N GLU A 240 23.61 5.52 9.68
CA GLU A 240 23.38 5.07 11.06
C GLU A 240 24.12 3.73 11.29
N ALA A 241 23.45 2.74 11.87
CA ALA A 241 24.01 1.44 12.23
C ALA A 241 24.37 0.52 11.04
N ALA A 242 24.21 0.97 9.80
CA ALA A 242 24.65 0.27 8.61
C ALA A 242 25.23 1.27 7.60
N SER A 243 26.34 0.93 6.95
CA SER A 243 26.91 1.67 5.82
C SER A 243 26.18 1.38 4.51
N VAL A 244 26.46 2.14 3.45
CA VAL A 244 25.90 1.88 2.11
C VAL A 244 26.29 0.49 1.62
N GLU A 245 27.53 0.07 1.80
CA GLU A 245 28.05 -1.24 1.39
C GLU A 245 27.37 -2.39 2.17
N GLU A 246 27.08 -2.17 3.46
CA GLU A 246 26.32 -3.13 4.27
C GLU A 246 24.86 -3.21 3.81
N LEU A 247 24.26 -2.10 3.39
CA LEU A 247 22.91 -2.08 2.83
C LEU A 247 22.84 -2.78 1.47
N GLU A 248 23.81 -2.56 0.59
CA GLU A 248 23.93 -3.24 -0.70
C GLU A 248 24.05 -4.76 -0.52
N SER A 249 24.94 -5.20 0.36
CA SER A 249 25.19 -6.63 0.57
C SER A 249 24.08 -7.37 1.30
N GLN A 250 23.39 -6.71 2.26
CA GLN A 250 22.44 -7.40 3.14
C GLN A 250 20.96 -7.13 2.80
N TYR A 251 20.66 -6.01 2.15
CA TYR A 251 19.28 -5.54 1.94
C TYR A 251 19.00 -5.15 0.49
N ASN A 252 19.89 -5.49 -0.45
CA ASN A 252 19.76 -5.11 -1.86
C ASN A 252 19.73 -3.57 -2.05
N GLY A 253 20.51 -2.85 -1.25
CA GLY A 253 20.78 -1.43 -1.41
C GLY A 253 20.06 -0.50 -0.43
N CYS A 254 20.41 0.79 -0.54
CA CYS A 254 19.69 1.88 0.10
C CYS A 254 18.23 1.91 -0.35
N LYS A 255 17.33 2.38 0.53
CA LYS A 255 15.90 2.41 0.25
C LYS A 255 15.34 3.82 0.49
N PRO A 256 14.64 4.43 -0.46
CA PRO A 256 13.88 5.62 -0.17
C PRO A 256 12.80 5.32 0.87
N CYS A 257 12.59 6.28 1.76
CA CYS A 257 11.46 6.26 2.69
C CYS A 257 10.33 7.11 2.11
N LEU A 258 9.16 6.50 1.89
CA LEU A 258 7.94 7.21 1.52
C LEU A 258 6.98 7.23 2.71
N HIS A 259 6.08 8.21 2.74
CA HIS A 259 5.04 8.29 3.76
C HIS A 259 3.78 8.95 3.18
N GLY A 260 2.64 8.30 3.35
CA GLY A 260 1.32 8.87 3.07
C GLY A 260 0.57 9.18 4.34
N SER A 261 -0.66 9.68 4.19
CA SER A 261 -1.53 9.99 5.33
C SER A 261 -2.05 8.75 6.08
N ASP A 262 -2.02 7.58 5.44
CA ASP A 262 -2.64 6.33 5.91
C ASP A 262 -4.10 6.59 6.38
N ALA A 263 -4.78 7.49 5.68
CA ALA A 263 -6.08 7.98 6.10
C ALA A 263 -7.14 6.90 5.98
N HIS A 264 -7.95 6.79 7.02
CA HIS A 264 -9.15 5.95 7.07
C HIS A 264 -10.41 6.77 7.37
N SER A 265 -10.31 8.10 7.33
CA SER A 265 -11.40 9.04 7.56
C SER A 265 -11.15 10.33 6.78
N ALA A 266 -12.22 11.10 6.51
CA ALA A 266 -12.11 12.34 5.73
C ALA A 266 -11.18 13.37 6.39
N ALA A 267 -11.16 13.45 7.74
CA ALA A 267 -10.31 14.39 8.48
C ALA A 267 -8.81 14.08 8.36
N LYS A 268 -8.45 12.82 8.06
CA LYS A 268 -7.07 12.37 7.89
C LYS A 268 -6.63 12.37 6.42
N ALA A 269 -7.56 12.45 5.47
CA ALA A 269 -7.27 12.37 4.04
C ALA A 269 -6.34 13.51 3.62
N GLY A 270 -5.15 13.15 3.13
CA GLY A 270 -4.13 14.14 2.80
C GLY A 270 -3.52 14.85 4.01
N GLN A 271 -3.56 14.26 5.21
CA GLN A 271 -3.00 14.84 6.44
C GLN A 271 -2.08 13.83 7.14
N PRO A 272 -0.81 13.69 6.71
CA PRO A 272 0.13 12.77 7.35
C PRO A 272 0.51 13.21 8.76
N ASP A 273 0.79 12.22 9.61
CA ASP A 273 1.06 12.45 11.02
C ASP A 273 2.27 13.37 11.24
N GLY A 274 2.08 14.40 12.06
CA GLY A 274 3.10 15.40 12.35
C GLY A 274 3.52 16.23 11.13
N GLU A 275 2.62 16.39 10.15
CA GLU A 275 2.83 17.18 8.92
C GLU A 275 4.06 16.72 8.12
N ARG A 276 4.41 15.44 8.21
CA ARG A 276 5.56 14.86 7.50
C ARG A 276 5.21 14.59 6.04
N LEU A 277 5.14 15.66 5.26
CA LEU A 277 4.81 15.61 3.84
C LEU A 277 5.85 14.83 3.03
N CYS A 278 5.39 14.04 2.06
CA CYS A 278 6.22 13.41 1.05
C CYS A 278 6.33 14.32 -0.18
N TRP A 279 7.53 14.39 -0.78
CA TRP A 279 7.88 15.26 -1.89
C TRP A 279 8.65 14.52 -2.99
#